data_AF-A0A4Y8UY67-F1
#
_entry.id   AF-A0A4Y8UY67-F1
#
_cell.length_a   1.000
_cell.length_b   1.000
_cell.length_c   1.000
_cell.angle_alpha   90.00
_cell.angle_beta   90.00
_cell.angle_gamma   90.00
#
_symmetry.space_group_name_H-M   'P 1'
#
loop_
_entity.id
_entity.type
_entity.pdbx_description
1 polymer ?
#
loop_
_entity_poly.entity_id
_entity_poly.type
_entity_poly.pdbx_seq_one_letter_code
_entity_poly.pdbx_strand_id
1 'polypeptide(L)'
;MKGITQFFSLGIVCVLVFLASSVSSTFAQVDVYDFETVEQEQRFRQLSNEFRCPMCQNANLSSSPGGVAADLRREIYRMIIEGQTDTQIEEFMLSRYGDFVLYRPRLTAQTLLLWFGPFLFLLAGAWIGWNVIRNSANKKPSTGQASGSGAVANSTHAVADVVISAEERNRLNRLLAENDLHTNANDNTGR
;
A
#
# COMPACT_ATOMS: atom_id res chain seq x y z
N MET A 1 2.29 42.58 31.98
CA MET A 1 3.54 42.05 31.38
C MET A 1 3.97 40.67 31.89
N LYS A 2 3.54 40.20 33.09
CA LYS A 2 3.92 38.88 33.63
C LYS A 2 3.27 37.66 32.93
N GLY A 3 2.10 37.83 32.30
CA GLY A 3 1.36 36.72 31.66
C GLY A 3 2.01 36.18 30.39
N ILE A 4 2.51 37.04 29.51
CA ILE A 4 3.15 36.63 28.24
C ILE A 4 4.40 35.77 28.50
N THR A 5 5.25 36.15 29.47
CA THR A 5 6.45 35.38 29.81
C THR A 5 6.12 34.03 30.46
N GLN A 6 4.98 33.92 31.17
CA GLN A 6 4.51 32.65 31.73
C GLN A 6 4.01 31.66 30.67
N PHE A 7 3.29 32.14 29.64
CA PHE A 7 2.84 31.28 28.54
C PHE A 7 4.00 30.75 27.68
N PHE A 8 5.01 31.58 27.43
CA PHE A 8 6.23 31.15 26.73
C PHE A 8 7.03 30.12 27.54
N SER A 9 7.16 30.31 28.86
CA SER A 9 7.84 29.37 29.74
C SER A 9 7.12 28.02 29.83
N LEU A 10 5.78 28.03 29.97
CA LEU A 10 4.97 26.81 30.00
C LEU A 10 5.05 26.02 28.68
N GLY A 11 5.05 26.73 27.55
CA GLY A 11 5.20 26.12 26.23
C GLY A 11 6.56 25.44 26.05
N ILE A 12 7.65 26.10 26.48
CA ILE A 12 9.01 25.53 26.41
C ILE A 12 9.12 24.28 27.30
N VAL A 13 8.57 24.31 28.51
CA VAL A 13 8.58 23.15 29.41
C VAL A 13 7.80 21.97 28.81
N CYS A 14 6.61 22.21 28.25
CA CYS A 14 5.84 21.16 27.57
C CYS A 14 6.58 20.58 26.36
N VAL A 15 7.24 21.42 25.55
CA VAL A 15 8.05 20.97 24.41
C VAL A 15 9.24 20.13 24.87
N LEU A 16 9.94 20.55 25.93
CA LEU A 16 11.07 19.78 26.50
C LEU A 16 10.61 18.43 27.08
N VAL A 17 9.45 18.38 27.74
CA VAL A 17 8.86 17.13 28.26
C VAL A 17 8.41 16.21 27.12
N PHE A 18 7.86 16.76 26.03
CA PHE A 18 7.46 16.00 24.85
C PHE A 18 8.69 15.44 24.09
N LEU A 19 9.77 16.23 23.96
CA LEU A 19 11.04 15.76 23.42
C LEU A 19 11.67 14.68 24.30
N ALA A 20 11.64 14.83 25.63
CA ALA A 20 12.19 13.83 26.54
C ALA A 20 11.42 12.50 26.51
N SER A 21 10.10 12.53 26.23
CA SER A 21 9.27 11.34 26.11
C SER A 21 9.49 10.54 24.82
N SER A 22 10.26 11.09 23.87
CA SER A 22 10.53 10.46 22.57
C SER A 22 11.65 9.41 22.62
N VAL A 23 12.38 9.32 23.74
CA VAL A 23 13.45 8.33 23.92
C VAL A 23 12.86 7.01 24.38
N SER A 24 12.35 6.22 23.42
CA SER A 24 12.06 4.81 23.64
C SER A 24 13.37 4.02 23.60
N SER A 25 13.90 3.65 24.77
CA SER A 25 15.01 2.71 24.86
C SER A 25 14.56 1.34 24.37
N THR A 26 14.96 0.95 23.17
CA THR A 26 14.78 -0.43 22.71
C THR A 26 15.92 -1.29 23.28
N PHE A 27 15.57 -2.27 24.10
CA PHE A 27 16.52 -3.31 24.48
C PHE A 27 16.58 -4.31 23.34
N ALA A 28 17.67 -4.29 22.57
CA ALA A 28 17.93 -5.33 21.59
C ALA A 28 18.34 -6.61 22.33
N GLN A 29 17.41 -7.56 22.43
CA GLN A 29 17.72 -8.93 22.83
C GLN A 29 18.43 -9.60 21.64
N VAL A 30 19.76 -9.75 21.75
CA VAL A 30 20.56 -10.45 20.72
C VAL A 30 20.63 -11.91 21.13
N ASP A 31 19.95 -12.77 20.38
CA ASP A 31 20.07 -14.22 20.56
C ASP A 31 21.43 -14.68 20.01
N VAL A 32 22.23 -15.33 20.86
CA VAL A 32 23.52 -15.92 20.50
C VAL A 32 23.29 -17.38 20.14
N TYR A 33 23.76 -17.79 18.95
CA TYR A 33 23.69 -19.16 18.45
C TYR A 33 25.12 -19.67 18.24
N ASP A 34 25.39 -20.89 18.68
CA ASP A 34 26.69 -21.55 18.54
C ASP A 34 26.68 -22.43 17.29
N PHE A 35 27.61 -22.22 16.36
CA PHE A 35 27.73 -23.03 15.14
C PHE A 35 29.01 -23.87 15.18
N GLU A 36 28.97 -25.08 14.63
CA GLU A 36 30.15 -25.95 14.55
C GLU A 36 31.12 -25.50 13.45
N THR A 37 30.59 -24.84 12.42
CA THR A 37 31.33 -24.40 11.23
C THR A 37 30.98 -22.98 10.84
N VAL A 38 31.92 -22.28 10.18
CA VAL A 38 31.71 -20.91 9.68
C VAL A 38 30.65 -20.90 8.57
N GLU A 39 30.56 -21.98 7.79
CA GLU A 39 29.58 -22.15 6.73
C GLU A 39 28.15 -22.19 7.28
N GLN A 40 27.90 -22.88 8.41
CA GLN A 40 26.59 -22.91 9.05
C GLN A 40 26.19 -21.52 9.56
N GLU A 41 27.13 -20.77 10.16
CA GLU A 41 26.89 -19.41 10.64
C GLU A 41 26.53 -18.48 9.47
N GLN A 42 27.27 -18.56 8.36
CA GLN A 42 27.00 -17.76 7.16
C GLN A 42 25.62 -18.10 6.57
N ARG A 43 25.28 -19.38 6.46
CA ARG A 43 23.95 -19.82 6.01
C ARG A 43 22.86 -19.28 6.91
N PHE A 44 23.01 -19.40 8.23
CA PHE A 44 22.04 -18.85 9.19
C PHE A 44 21.83 -17.35 9.04
N ARG A 45 22.93 -16.58 8.88
CA ARG A 45 22.87 -15.13 8.66
C ARG A 45 22.19 -14.80 7.34
N GLN A 46 22.48 -15.53 6.27
CA GLN A 46 21.87 -15.32 4.97
C GLN A 46 20.36 -15.58 5.03
N LEU A 47 19.95 -16.75 5.50
CA LEU A 47 18.54 -17.12 5.64
C LEU A 47 17.80 -16.10 6.51
N SER A 48 18.33 -15.74 7.68
CA SER A 48 17.70 -14.77 8.59
C SER A 48 17.50 -13.38 7.99
N ASN A 49 18.27 -13.00 6.96
CA ASN A 49 18.09 -11.75 6.23
C ASN A 49 17.08 -11.87 5.07
N GLU A 50 16.93 -13.06 4.48
CA GLU A 50 16.00 -13.33 3.39
C GLU A 50 14.56 -13.60 3.86
N PHE A 51 14.38 -13.97 5.13
CA PHE A 51 13.07 -14.11 5.76
C PHE A 51 12.60 -12.79 6.40
N ARG A 52 11.30 -12.47 6.24
CA ARG A 52 10.55 -11.42 6.92
C ARG A 52 9.78 -11.98 8.09
N CYS A 53 9.65 -11.19 9.17
CA CYS A 53 8.72 -11.53 10.24
C CYS A 53 7.31 -11.08 9.83
N PRO A 54 6.36 -12.00 9.61
CA PRO A 54 5.00 -11.66 9.15
C PRO A 54 4.20 -10.86 10.19
N MET A 55 4.61 -10.94 11.46
CA MET A 55 3.96 -10.26 12.58
C MET A 55 4.63 -8.93 12.96
N CYS A 56 5.75 -8.61 12.31
CA CYS A 56 6.55 -7.43 12.63
C CYS A 56 6.37 -6.37 11.51
N GLN A 57 6.50 -5.09 11.84
CA GLN A 57 6.39 -4.01 10.87
C GLN A 57 7.58 -4.04 9.88
N ASN A 58 7.40 -4.73 8.74
CA ASN A 58 8.32 -4.74 7.59
C ASN A 58 9.81 -4.96 7.93
N ALA A 59 10.10 -5.76 8.96
CA ALA A 59 11.45 -6.06 9.41
C ALA A 59 11.86 -7.50 9.03
N ASN A 60 13.16 -7.70 8.82
CA ASN A 60 13.74 -9.04 8.64
C ASN A 60 13.82 -9.79 9.99
N LEU A 61 14.08 -11.10 9.94
CA LEU A 61 14.21 -11.90 11.17
C LEU A 61 15.45 -11.53 11.98
N SER A 62 16.54 -11.13 11.33
CA SER A 62 17.82 -10.83 12.00
C SER A 62 17.78 -9.56 12.85
N SER A 63 16.95 -8.57 12.50
CA SER A 63 16.89 -7.26 13.16
C SER A 63 15.62 -7.03 13.99
N SER A 64 14.66 -7.96 13.99
CA SER A 64 13.39 -7.78 14.71
C SER A 64 13.41 -8.42 16.10
N PRO A 65 13.25 -7.65 17.19
CA PRO A 65 13.26 -8.17 18.56
C PRO A 65 11.94 -8.83 19.00
N GLY A 66 11.07 -9.23 18.05
CA GLY A 66 9.79 -9.87 18.37
C GLY A 66 9.95 -11.34 18.77
N GLY A 67 9.13 -11.81 19.72
CA GLY A 67 9.13 -13.21 20.16
C GLY A 67 8.91 -14.21 19.00
N VAL A 68 8.04 -13.84 18.04
CA VAL A 68 7.82 -14.64 16.82
C VAL A 68 9.09 -14.74 15.98
N ALA A 69 9.84 -13.65 15.80
CA ALA A 69 11.09 -13.66 15.04
C ALA A 69 12.17 -14.52 15.73
N ALA A 70 12.22 -14.53 17.07
CA ALA A 70 13.12 -15.39 17.83
C ALA A 70 12.77 -16.88 17.68
N ASP A 71 11.48 -17.23 17.69
CA ASP A 71 11.03 -18.61 17.48
C ASP A 71 11.37 -19.11 16.07
N LEU A 72 11.16 -18.28 15.03
CA LEU A 72 11.56 -18.66 13.67
C LEU A 72 13.08 -18.79 13.54
N ARG A 73 13.88 -17.89 14.12
CA ARG A 73 15.35 -18.01 14.12
C ARG A 73 15.80 -19.29 14.81
N ARG A 74 15.19 -19.66 15.94
CA ARG A 74 15.48 -20.94 16.63
C ARG A 74 15.18 -22.15 15.75
N GLU A 75 14.10 -22.11 15.00
CA GLU A 75 13.70 -23.19 14.10
C GLU A 75 14.64 -23.31 12.88
N ILE A 76 15.03 -22.18 12.27
CA ILE A 76 16.06 -22.15 11.21
C ILE A 76 17.38 -22.72 11.73
N TYR A 77 17.82 -22.27 12.91
CA TYR A 77 19.04 -22.76 13.55
C TYR A 77 19.00 -24.28 13.73
N ARG A 78 17.90 -24.81 14.28
CA ARG A 78 17.73 -26.26 14.47
C ARG A 78 17.89 -27.03 13.15
N MET A 79 17.21 -26.60 12.09
CA MET A 79 17.29 -27.28 10.79
C MET A 79 18.67 -27.21 10.14
N ILE A 80 19.43 -26.13 10.36
CA ILE A 80 20.82 -26.02 9.88
C ILE A 80 21.72 -27.03 10.59
N ILE A 81 21.55 -27.19 11.91
CA ILE A 81 22.30 -28.18 12.71
C ILE A 81 21.87 -29.61 12.33
N GLU A 82 20.60 -29.83 12.00
CA GLU A 82 20.09 -31.10 11.46
C GLU A 82 20.61 -31.41 10.04
N GLY A 83 21.36 -30.50 9.40
CA GLY A 83 21.96 -30.70 8.09
C GLY A 83 21.00 -30.52 6.90
N GLN A 84 19.86 -29.85 7.12
CA GLN A 84 18.89 -29.58 6.04
C GLN A 84 19.45 -28.59 5.01
N THR A 85 18.93 -28.67 3.79
CA THR A 85 19.29 -27.74 2.70
C THR A 85 18.45 -26.46 2.79
N ASP A 86 18.94 -25.36 2.21
CA ASP A 86 18.24 -24.06 2.24
C ASP A 86 16.83 -24.16 1.64
N THR A 87 16.68 -24.92 0.55
CA THR A 87 15.38 -25.16 -0.10
C THR A 87 14.39 -25.92 0.80
N GLN A 88 14.87 -26.88 1.60
CA GLN A 88 14.02 -27.62 2.54
C GLN A 88 13.59 -26.73 3.69
N ILE A 89 14.50 -25.89 4.19
CA ILE A 89 14.22 -24.91 5.24
C ILE A 89 13.15 -23.91 4.75
N GLU A 90 13.32 -23.38 3.54
CA GLU A 90 12.33 -22.49 2.93
C GLU A 90 10.96 -23.17 2.80
N GLU A 91 10.91 -24.37 2.22
CA GLU A 91 9.65 -25.09 2.03
C GLU A 91 8.95 -25.41 3.36
N PHE A 92 9.71 -25.81 4.38
CA PHE A 92 9.19 -25.99 5.73
C PHE A 92 8.60 -24.69 6.28
N MET A 93 9.33 -23.58 6.17
CA MET A 93 8.88 -22.27 6.63
C MET A 93 7.61 -21.82 5.91
N LEU A 94 7.52 -22.01 4.59
CA LEU A 94 6.29 -21.69 3.85
C LEU A 94 5.11 -22.56 4.26
N SER A 95 5.32 -23.86 4.40
CA SER A 95 4.23 -24.81 4.70
C SER A 95 3.56 -24.51 6.05
N ARG A 96 4.32 -23.94 6.99
CA ARG A 96 3.85 -23.60 8.35
C ARG A 96 3.45 -22.14 8.53
N TYR A 97 4.17 -21.21 7.92
CA TYR A 97 4.02 -19.77 8.18
C TYR A 97 3.54 -18.96 6.97
N GLY A 98 3.45 -19.57 5.78
CA GLY A 98 2.89 -19.00 4.56
C GLY A 98 3.90 -18.29 3.65
N ASP A 99 3.41 -17.80 2.51
CA ASP A 99 4.24 -17.18 1.46
C ASP A 99 4.84 -15.81 1.86
N PHE A 100 4.25 -15.14 2.87
CA PHE A 100 4.65 -13.80 3.31
C PHE A 100 5.96 -13.76 4.12
N VAL A 101 6.51 -14.93 4.46
CA VAL A 101 7.75 -15.03 5.22
C VAL A 101 8.98 -14.83 4.34
N LEU A 102 8.90 -15.02 3.02
CA LEU A 102 10.04 -14.78 2.13
C LEU A 102 10.00 -13.37 1.55
N TYR A 103 11.16 -12.72 1.45
CA TYR A 103 11.30 -11.47 0.69
C TYR A 103 11.04 -11.65 -0.83
N ARG A 104 11.27 -12.86 -1.36
CA ARG A 104 11.06 -13.18 -2.78
C ARG A 104 9.84 -14.10 -2.94
N PRO A 105 8.68 -13.58 -3.39
CA PRO A 105 7.55 -14.43 -3.72
C PRO A 105 7.92 -15.34 -4.89
N ARG A 106 7.56 -16.61 -4.80
CA ARG A 106 7.75 -17.58 -5.88
C ARG A 106 7.00 -17.08 -7.12
N LEU A 107 7.60 -17.21 -8.30
CA LEU A 107 6.92 -16.89 -9.56
C LEU A 107 5.81 -17.92 -9.81
N THR A 108 4.64 -17.70 -9.22
CA THR A 108 3.46 -18.53 -9.48
C THR A 108 2.82 -18.12 -10.81
N ALA A 109 2.06 -19.02 -11.43
CA ALA A 109 1.33 -18.73 -12.67
C ALA A 109 0.42 -17.50 -12.55
N GLN A 110 -0.16 -17.27 -11.36
CA GLN A 110 -0.98 -16.10 -11.07
C GLN A 110 -0.16 -14.81 -11.07
N THR A 111 1.03 -14.81 -10.44
CA THR A 111 1.94 -13.66 -10.43
C THR A 111 2.40 -13.32 -11.84
N LEU A 112 2.70 -14.32 -12.66
CA LEU A 112 3.07 -14.15 -14.07
C LEU A 112 1.91 -13.55 -14.87
N LEU A 113 0.70 -14.09 -14.74
CA LEU A 113 -0.47 -13.55 -15.45
C LEU A 113 -0.77 -12.10 -15.06
N LEU A 114 -0.62 -11.75 -13.78
CA LEU A 114 -0.79 -10.38 -13.30
C LEU A 114 0.26 -9.44 -13.91
N TRP A 115 1.50 -9.90 -14.06
CA TRP A 115 2.61 -9.15 -14.65
C TRP A 115 2.52 -9.02 -16.17
N PHE A 116 2.08 -10.08 -16.86
CA PHE A 116 1.93 -10.10 -18.32
C PHE A 116 0.60 -9.55 -18.81
N GLY A 117 -0.41 -9.42 -17.94
CA GLY A 117 -1.72 -8.86 -18.26
C GLY A 117 -1.65 -7.49 -18.95
N PRO A 118 -0.91 -6.50 -18.42
CA PRO A 118 -0.76 -5.18 -19.04
C PRO A 118 -0.13 -5.25 -20.44
N PHE A 119 0.91 -6.07 -20.62
CA PHE A 119 1.56 -6.25 -21.93
C PHE A 119 0.63 -6.91 -22.94
N LEU A 120 -0.10 -7.94 -22.52
CA LEU A 120 -1.05 -8.64 -23.37
C LEU A 120 -2.20 -7.73 -23.82
N PHE A 121 -2.72 -6.90 -22.90
CA PHE A 121 -3.73 -5.90 -23.21
C PHE A 121 -3.23 -4.85 -24.22
N LEU A 122 -2.00 -4.36 -24.01
CA LEU A 122 -1.39 -3.37 -24.89
C LEU A 122 -1.15 -3.93 -26.30
N LEU A 123 -0.67 -5.18 -26.39
CA LEU A 123 -0.50 -5.90 -27.66
C LEU A 123 -1.85 -6.13 -28.36
N ALA A 124 -2.89 -6.53 -27.62
CA ALA A 124 -4.23 -6.71 -28.18
C ALA A 124 -4.80 -5.40 -28.75
N GLY A 125 -4.66 -4.28 -28.01
CA GLY A 125 -5.08 -2.96 -28.48
C GLY A 125 -4.32 -2.51 -29.72
N ALA A 126 -2.99 -2.66 -29.73
CA ALA A 126 -2.16 -2.33 -30.88
C ALA A 126 -2.50 -3.18 -32.11
N TRP A 127 -2.75 -4.48 -31.93
CA TRP A 127 -3.15 -5.41 -32.99
C TRP A 127 -4.48 -5.02 -33.62
N ILE A 128 -5.50 -4.70 -32.80
CA ILE A 128 -6.80 -4.27 -33.29
C ILE A 128 -6.68 -2.93 -34.05
N GLY A 129 -5.99 -1.96 -33.48
CA GLY A 129 -5.75 -0.66 -34.11
C GLY A 129 -5.04 -0.80 -35.46
N TRP A 130 -4.01 -1.64 -35.54
CA TRP A 130 -3.29 -1.93 -36.78
C TRP A 130 -4.20 -2.50 -37.87
N ASN A 131 -5.06 -3.46 -37.52
CA ASN A 131 -6.01 -4.05 -38.47
C ASN A 131 -7.05 -3.06 -38.97
N VAL A 132 -7.56 -2.17 -38.11
CA VAL A 132 -8.53 -1.13 -38.49
C VAL A 132 -7.92 -0.12 -39.46
N ILE A 133 -6.69 0.34 -39.19
CA ILE A 133 -5.96 1.27 -40.07
C ILE A 133 -5.69 0.61 -41.43
N ARG A 134 -5.22 -0.64 -41.42
CA ARG A 134 -4.94 -1.40 -42.65
C ARG A 134 -6.20 -1.65 -43.49
N ASN A 135 -7.34 -1.90 -42.85
CA ASN A 135 -8.60 -2.17 -43.57
C ASN A 135 -9.26 -0.89 -44.11
N SER A 136 -8.95 0.27 -43.53
CA SER A 136 -9.46 1.57 -43.98
C SER A 136 -8.75 2.09 -45.24
N ALA A 137 -7.53 1.63 -45.52
CA ALA A 137 -6.79 1.97 -46.73
C ALA A 137 -7.41 1.42 -48.04
N ASN A 138 -8.41 0.53 -47.94
CA ASN A 138 -9.12 -0.04 -49.10
C ASN A 138 -10.49 0.61 -49.39
N LYS A 139 -10.93 1.61 -48.60
CA LYS A 139 -12.12 2.39 -48.96
C LYS A 139 -11.71 3.55 -49.87
N LYS A 140 -11.78 3.33 -51.18
CA LYS A 140 -11.77 4.43 -52.17
C LYS A 140 -12.82 5.47 -51.77
N PRO A 141 -12.53 6.78 -51.87
CA PRO A 141 -13.50 7.81 -51.57
C PRO A 141 -14.57 7.76 -52.68
N SER A 142 -15.74 7.21 -52.37
CA SER A 142 -16.93 7.42 -53.18
C SER A 142 -17.43 8.84 -52.93
N THR A 143 -16.93 9.77 -53.75
CA THR A 143 -17.53 11.07 -54.00
C THR A 143 -19.03 10.93 -54.30
N GLY A 144 -19.87 11.61 -53.52
CA GLY A 144 -21.25 11.93 -53.90
C GLY A 144 -22.31 11.71 -52.84
N GLN A 145 -22.57 12.71 -52.00
CA GLN A 145 -23.81 13.52 -52.01
C GLN A 145 -24.02 14.23 -50.67
N ALA A 146 -23.88 15.55 -50.74
CA ALA A 146 -24.44 16.49 -49.79
C ALA A 146 -25.97 16.54 -49.96
N SER A 147 -26.72 16.49 -48.87
CA SER A 147 -27.81 17.43 -48.54
C SER A 147 -28.56 16.90 -47.32
N GLY A 148 -28.52 17.64 -46.21
CA GLY A 148 -29.17 17.25 -44.97
C GLY A 148 -28.70 18.10 -43.80
N SER A 149 -28.80 19.42 -43.96
CA SER A 149 -28.63 20.40 -42.89
C SER A 149 -29.69 20.16 -41.82
N GLY A 150 -29.26 19.61 -40.68
CA GLY A 150 -30.03 19.49 -39.45
C GLY A 150 -29.03 19.57 -38.31
N ALA A 151 -28.98 20.72 -37.64
CA ALA A 151 -28.07 21.01 -36.54
C ALA A 151 -28.20 19.96 -35.42
N VAL A 152 -27.17 19.12 -35.25
CA VAL A 152 -26.94 18.33 -34.04
C VAL A 152 -25.60 18.77 -33.48
N ALA A 153 -25.66 19.78 -32.62
CA ALA A 153 -24.52 20.24 -31.86
C ALA A 153 -24.17 19.20 -30.79
N ASN A 154 -23.03 18.55 -30.99
CA ASN A 154 -22.06 18.09 -29.98
C ASN A 154 -22.55 17.18 -28.83
N SER A 155 -22.46 15.87 -29.06
CA SER A 155 -22.48 14.83 -28.02
C SER A 155 -21.09 14.62 -27.41
N THR A 156 -20.60 15.62 -26.66
CA THR A 156 -19.31 15.50 -25.94
C THR A 156 -19.33 16.09 -24.52
N HIS A 157 -20.51 16.24 -23.91
CA HIS A 157 -20.64 16.75 -22.53
C HIS A 157 -21.71 16.06 -21.68
N ALA A 158 -22.22 14.89 -22.09
CA ALA A 158 -23.37 14.25 -21.45
C ALA A 158 -23.05 13.26 -20.30
N VAL A 159 -21.84 13.29 -19.72
CA VAL A 159 -21.45 12.36 -18.64
C VAL A 159 -21.10 13.06 -17.32
N ALA A 160 -20.97 14.40 -17.31
CA ALA A 160 -20.70 15.14 -16.07
C ALA A 160 -21.97 15.48 -15.26
N ASP A 161 -23.14 15.48 -15.88
CA ASP A 161 -24.39 15.96 -15.27
C ASP A 161 -25.19 14.89 -14.49
N VAL A 162 -24.74 13.63 -14.45
CA VAL A 162 -25.52 12.55 -13.81
C VAL A 162 -25.16 12.34 -12.32
N VAL A 163 -24.09 12.91 -11.78
CA VAL A 163 -23.56 12.49 -10.45
C VAL A 163 -23.67 13.53 -9.33
N ILE A 164 -24.36 14.66 -9.53
CA ILE A 164 -24.89 15.42 -8.38
C ILE A 164 -26.29 15.90 -8.75
N SER A 165 -27.27 15.02 -8.53
CA SER A 165 -28.69 15.33 -8.70
C SER A 165 -29.01 16.67 -8.03
N ALA A 166 -29.72 17.55 -8.74
CA ALA A 166 -30.22 18.82 -8.19
C ALA A 166 -30.98 18.64 -6.87
N GLU A 167 -31.48 17.43 -6.63
CA GLU A 167 -32.13 16.99 -5.40
C GLU A 167 -31.16 16.88 -4.20
N GLU A 168 -29.94 16.39 -4.42
CA GLU A 168 -28.96 16.16 -3.37
C GLU A 168 -28.33 17.47 -2.89
N ARG A 169 -28.19 18.44 -3.81
CA ARG A 169 -27.75 19.81 -3.48
C ARG A 169 -28.78 20.55 -2.63
N ASN A 170 -30.07 20.34 -2.90
CA ASN A 170 -31.15 20.86 -2.04
C ASN A 170 -31.19 20.18 -0.67
N ARG A 171 -30.89 18.87 -0.60
CA ARG A 171 -30.78 18.15 0.68
C ARG A 171 -29.61 18.67 1.53
N LEU A 172 -28.47 18.98 0.92
CA LEU A 172 -27.32 19.57 1.62
C LEU A 172 -27.63 20.99 2.11
N ASN A 173 -28.23 21.84 1.29
CA ASN A 173 -28.62 23.20 1.69
C ASN A 173 -29.61 23.21 2.86
N ARG A 174 -30.51 22.21 2.91
CA ARG A 174 -31.41 22.02 4.04
C ARG A 174 -30.68 21.64 5.33
N LEU A 175 -29.69 20.73 5.25
CA LEU A 175 -28.89 20.32 6.42
C LEU A 175 -27.98 21.44 6.94
N LEU A 176 -27.43 22.27 6.05
CA LEU A 176 -26.63 23.43 6.43
C LEU A 176 -27.50 24.48 7.14
N ALA A 177 -28.67 24.79 6.60
CA ALA A 177 -29.60 25.73 7.22
C ALA A 177 -30.07 25.28 8.63
N GLU A 178 -30.23 23.97 8.84
CA GLU A 178 -30.59 23.43 10.15
C GLU A 178 -29.43 23.50 11.17
N ASN A 179 -28.19 23.27 10.72
CA ASN A 179 -27.02 23.39 11.60
C ASN A 179 -26.75 24.85 12.02
N ASP A 180 -26.96 25.81 11.11
CA ASP A 180 -26.85 27.23 11.42
C ASP A 180 -27.91 27.68 12.45
N LEU A 181 -29.13 27.14 12.39
CA LEU A 181 -30.16 27.37 13.41
C LEU A 181 -29.75 26.84 14.78
N HIS A 182 -29.20 25.63 14.85
CA HIS A 182 -28.72 25.04 16.09
C HIS A 182 -27.53 25.79 16.69
N THR A 183 -26.61 26.27 15.85
CA THR A 183 -25.44 27.05 16.29
C THR A 183 -25.86 28.39 16.88
N ASN A 184 -26.82 29.09 16.27
CA ASN A 184 -27.34 30.38 16.77
C ASN A 184 -28.20 30.24 18.05
N ALA A 185 -28.87 29.10 18.25
CA ALA A 185 -29.61 28.83 19.48
C ALA A 185 -28.69 28.58 20.70
N ASN A 186 -27.55 27.93 20.48
CA ASN A 186 -26.55 27.66 21.53
C ASN A 186 -25.73 28.91 21.93
N ASP A 187 -25.58 29.90 21.04
CA ASP A 187 -24.86 31.15 21.35
C ASP A 187 -25.68 32.08 22.27
N ASN A 188 -27.02 32.02 22.18
CA ASN A 188 -27.92 32.89 22.96
C ASN A 188 -28.20 32.41 24.40
N THR A 189 -27.72 31.24 24.82
CA THR A 189 -27.93 30.69 26.18
C THR A 189 -26.76 30.96 27.15
N GLY A 190 -25.74 31.69 26.71
CA GLY A 190 -24.51 31.99 27.47
C GLY A 190 -24.36 33.42 27.98
N ARG A 191 -25.44 34.20 28.14
CA ARG A 191 -25.39 35.57 28.69
C ARG A 191 -26.39 35.80 29.82
#